data_AF-A0A0G1DPD6-F1
#
_entry.id   AF-A0A0G1DPD6-F1
#
_cell.length_a   1.000
_cell.length_b   1.000
_cell.length_c   1.000
_cell.angle_alpha   90.00
_cell.angle_beta   90.00
_cell.angle_gamma   90.00
#
_symmetry.space_group_name_H-M   'P 1'
#
loop_
_entity.id
_entity.type
_entity.pdbx_description
1 polymer ?
#
loop_
_entity_poly.entity_id
_entity_poly.type
_entity_poly.pdbx_seq_one_letter_code
_entity_poly.pdbx_strand_id
1 'polypeptide(L)'
;MTAREWLEKARREKFAIGAFNVGNLETFKAIVQAAVSQKSPVIIESSPGETAWMEAENIVDLARNYSEEYGIPILVNLDHAESLEQCIEGIKAGYDLIHFDGSKFILEDNLEIAKKVVKLAHQGGLVVEGEIDHITGSSEVYTGSAQGEIAKGKFTDPNQAKEFVQSSGVDIFAAFFGNVHGVFTGGGENLRLDILEKLAESLPSIYFSLHGGSGIPDDQVQEAIKKGIVKVNVNTEIRQAFKEGLQEALDENPNEYAMYKILPEAIEEIQKIVEHKIEVFGSAGKL
;
A
#
# COMPACT_ATOMS: atom_id res chain seq x y z
N MET A 1 -17.29 -7.39 5.87
CA MET A 1 -17.37 -6.44 4.74
C MET A 1 -16.35 -6.86 3.69
N THR A 2 -16.69 -6.76 2.41
CA THR A 2 -15.75 -6.96 1.30
C THR A 2 -14.73 -5.81 1.22
N ALA A 3 -13.64 -5.99 0.46
CA ALA A 3 -12.68 -4.91 0.22
C ALA A 3 -13.35 -3.64 -0.33
N ARG A 4 -14.26 -3.79 -1.29
CA ARG A 4 -15.02 -2.66 -1.87
C ARG A 4 -15.87 -1.94 -0.83
N GLU A 5 -16.53 -2.66 0.07
CA GLU A 5 -17.33 -2.06 1.14
C GLU A 5 -16.45 -1.27 2.12
N TRP A 6 -15.24 -1.76 2.42
CA TRP A 6 -14.27 -1.06 3.25
C TRP A 6 -13.75 0.23 2.59
N LEU A 7 -13.42 0.18 1.30
CA LEU A 7 -12.99 1.36 0.54
C LEU A 7 -14.12 2.41 0.45
N GLU A 8 -15.37 1.96 0.28
CA GLU A 8 -16.52 2.88 0.28
C GLU A 8 -16.77 3.50 1.65
N LYS A 9 -16.62 2.72 2.73
CA LYS A 9 -16.67 3.25 4.10
C LYS A 9 -15.57 4.29 4.32
N ALA A 10 -14.33 4.00 3.90
CA ALA A 10 -13.19 4.91 3.97
C ALA A 10 -13.47 6.24 3.24
N ARG A 11 -13.95 6.17 2.00
CA ARG A 11 -14.37 7.35 1.22
C ARG A 11 -15.44 8.17 1.93
N ARG A 12 -16.50 7.53 2.40
CA ARG A 12 -17.65 8.19 3.05
C ARG A 12 -17.27 8.86 4.36
N GLU A 13 -16.43 8.19 5.15
CA GLU A 13 -16.04 8.62 6.49
C GLU A 13 -14.72 9.39 6.53
N LYS A 14 -14.13 9.66 5.35
CA LYS A 14 -12.94 10.49 5.14
C LYS A 14 -11.71 10.00 5.91
N PHE A 15 -11.43 8.71 5.79
CA PHE A 15 -10.18 8.09 6.23
C PHE A 15 -9.57 7.27 5.10
N ALA A 16 -8.32 6.84 5.27
CA ALA A 16 -7.69 5.85 4.39
C ALA A 16 -7.30 4.59 5.16
N ILE A 17 -7.35 3.44 4.50
CA ILE A 17 -6.87 2.18 5.05
C ILE A 17 -5.37 2.09 4.73
N GLY A 18 -4.55 1.89 5.75
CA GLY A 18 -3.13 1.66 5.56
C GLY A 18 -2.86 0.32 4.89
N ALA A 19 -2.09 0.33 3.81
CA ALA A 19 -1.57 -0.84 3.15
C ALA A 19 -0.08 -0.98 3.49
N PHE A 20 0.25 -2.00 4.27
CA PHE A 20 1.57 -2.16 4.86
C PHE A 20 2.23 -3.42 4.29
N ASN A 21 3.41 -3.26 3.69
CA ASN A 21 4.12 -4.39 3.12
C ASN A 21 4.63 -5.35 4.19
N VAL A 22 4.53 -6.65 3.91
CA VAL A 22 5.09 -7.72 4.74
C VAL A 22 6.22 -8.44 4.03
N GLY A 23 7.22 -8.88 4.80
CA GLY A 23 8.34 -9.69 4.30
C GLY A 23 8.64 -10.94 5.13
N ASN A 24 7.97 -11.12 6.26
CA ASN A 24 8.08 -12.27 7.17
C ASN A 24 6.89 -12.30 8.15
N LEU A 25 6.89 -13.27 9.07
CA LEU A 25 5.84 -13.40 10.09
C LEU A 25 5.88 -12.25 11.12
N GLU A 26 7.06 -11.71 11.43
CA GLU A 26 7.26 -10.68 12.44
C GLU A 26 6.67 -9.33 12.01
N THR A 27 6.94 -8.92 10.77
CA THR A 27 6.32 -7.72 10.16
C THR A 27 4.80 -7.87 10.10
N PHE A 28 4.31 -9.06 9.74
CA PHE A 28 2.89 -9.39 9.77
C PHE A 28 2.29 -9.20 11.17
N LYS A 29 2.92 -9.78 12.20
CA LYS A 29 2.49 -9.68 13.60
C LYS A 29 2.42 -8.24 14.07
N ALA A 30 3.44 -7.44 13.77
CA ALA A 30 3.49 -6.04 14.17
C ALA A 30 2.32 -5.23 13.58
N ILE A 31 2.02 -5.43 12.29
CA ILE A 31 0.89 -4.76 11.61
C ILE A 31 -0.45 -5.17 12.23
N VAL A 32 -0.64 -6.47 12.47
CA VAL A 32 -1.87 -6.99 13.09
C VAL A 32 -2.04 -6.45 14.51
N GLN A 33 -0.98 -6.44 15.32
CA GLN A 33 -1.02 -5.93 16.69
C GLN A 33 -1.39 -4.44 16.72
N ALA A 34 -0.81 -3.63 15.83
CA ALA A 34 -1.18 -2.23 15.67
C ALA A 34 -2.66 -2.07 15.29
N ALA A 35 -3.15 -2.85 14.32
CA ALA A 35 -4.54 -2.83 13.89
C ALA A 35 -5.53 -3.18 15.00
N VAL A 36 -5.20 -4.20 15.81
CA VAL A 36 -5.99 -4.62 16.98
C VAL A 36 -6.00 -3.53 18.05
N SER A 37 -4.82 -3.02 18.41
CA SER A 37 -4.62 -1.94 19.39
C SER A 37 -5.47 -0.71 19.04
N GLN A 38 -5.42 -0.31 17.77
CA GLN A 38 -6.10 0.89 17.27
C GLN A 38 -7.54 0.66 16.82
N LYS A 39 -8.04 -0.58 16.84
CA LYS A 39 -9.35 -0.96 16.28
C LYS A 39 -9.53 -0.36 14.87
N SER A 40 -8.62 -0.72 13.97
CA SER A 40 -8.57 -0.22 12.61
C SER A 40 -8.61 -1.37 11.61
N PRO A 41 -9.26 -1.20 10.44
CA PRO A 41 -8.96 -2.06 9.30
C PRO A 41 -7.53 -1.84 8.82
N VAL A 42 -6.94 -2.89 8.24
CA VAL A 42 -5.63 -2.83 7.59
C VAL A 42 -5.61 -3.66 6.32
N ILE A 43 -4.75 -3.26 5.38
CA ILE A 43 -4.40 -4.05 4.21
C ILE A 43 -2.98 -4.58 4.43
N ILE A 44 -2.83 -5.91 4.43
CA ILE A 44 -1.53 -6.56 4.31
C ILE A 44 -1.16 -6.56 2.83
N GLU A 45 0.00 -6.00 2.53
CA GLU A 45 0.45 -5.78 1.16
C GLU A 45 1.70 -6.62 0.88
N SER A 46 1.85 -7.14 -0.33
CA SER A 46 3.06 -7.84 -0.74
C SER A 46 3.37 -7.56 -2.21
N SER A 47 4.59 -7.10 -2.49
CA SER A 47 5.14 -6.99 -3.84
C SER A 47 5.36 -8.39 -4.47
N PRO A 48 5.69 -8.51 -5.77
CA PRO A 48 5.95 -9.82 -6.36
C PRO A 48 7.16 -10.52 -5.72
N GLY A 49 8.16 -9.75 -5.26
CA GLY A 49 9.31 -10.29 -4.53
C GLY A 49 8.94 -10.85 -3.16
N GLU A 50 8.13 -10.11 -2.40
CA GLU A 50 7.62 -10.56 -1.09
C GLU A 50 6.67 -11.76 -1.24
N THR A 51 5.82 -11.73 -2.27
CA THR A 51 4.89 -12.83 -2.60
C THR A 51 5.65 -14.10 -2.99
N ALA A 52 6.72 -13.99 -3.79
CA ALA A 52 7.55 -15.14 -4.13
C ALA A 52 8.34 -15.67 -2.92
N TRP A 53 8.71 -14.79 -1.97
CA TRP A 53 9.45 -15.14 -0.78
C TRP A 53 8.59 -15.83 0.29
N MET A 54 7.39 -15.33 0.53
CA MET A 54 6.47 -15.84 1.56
C MET A 54 5.44 -16.83 1.03
N GLU A 55 5.36 -16.99 -0.29
CA GLU A 55 4.30 -17.69 -1.02
C GLU A 55 2.90 -17.06 -0.86
N ALA A 56 2.19 -16.85 -1.99
CA ALA A 56 0.91 -16.12 -2.02
C ALA A 56 -0.17 -16.73 -1.10
N GLU A 57 -0.32 -18.06 -1.10
CA GLU A 57 -1.33 -18.76 -0.28
C GLU A 57 -1.03 -18.60 1.23
N ASN A 58 0.24 -18.64 1.63
CA ASN A 58 0.63 -18.48 3.03
C ASN A 58 0.32 -17.06 3.55
N ILE A 59 0.50 -16.02 2.72
CA ILE A 59 0.14 -14.64 3.08
C ILE A 59 -1.38 -14.55 3.34
N VAL A 60 -2.18 -15.15 2.45
CA VAL A 60 -3.64 -15.18 2.59
C VAL A 60 -4.04 -15.96 3.84
N ASP A 61 -3.49 -17.14 4.05
CA ASP A 61 -3.80 -18.00 5.21
C ASP A 61 -3.48 -17.31 6.54
N LEU A 62 -2.33 -16.62 6.64
CA LEU A 62 -1.98 -15.81 7.80
C LEU A 62 -2.98 -14.68 8.03
N ALA A 63 -3.39 -13.97 6.96
CA ALA A 63 -4.37 -12.89 7.07
C ALA A 63 -5.73 -13.40 7.55
N ARG A 64 -6.21 -14.52 6.99
CA ARG A 64 -7.48 -15.12 7.42
C ARG A 64 -7.41 -15.61 8.86
N ASN A 65 -6.31 -16.27 9.25
CA ASN A 65 -6.14 -16.77 10.61
C ASN A 65 -6.14 -15.63 11.64
N TYR A 66 -5.36 -14.57 11.44
CA TYR A 66 -5.35 -13.43 12.34
C TYR A 66 -6.66 -12.63 12.34
N SER A 67 -7.33 -12.54 11.19
CA SER A 67 -8.63 -11.87 11.08
C SER A 67 -9.68 -12.60 11.91
N GLU A 68 -9.69 -13.94 11.87
CA GLU A 68 -10.57 -14.77 12.69
C GLU A 68 -10.21 -14.69 14.19
N GLU A 69 -8.92 -14.81 14.52
CA GLU A 69 -8.44 -14.79 15.92
C GLU A 69 -8.81 -13.50 16.64
N TYR A 70 -8.59 -12.35 16.00
CA TYR A 70 -8.77 -11.04 16.63
C TYR A 70 -10.10 -10.37 16.29
N GLY A 71 -10.88 -10.92 15.36
CA GLY A 71 -12.14 -10.33 14.90
C GLY A 71 -11.98 -8.97 14.22
N ILE A 72 -10.81 -8.71 13.62
CA ILE A 72 -10.52 -7.48 12.88
C ILE A 72 -10.46 -7.75 11.36
N PRO A 73 -10.88 -6.80 10.52
CA PRO A 73 -10.78 -6.91 9.07
C PRO A 73 -9.32 -6.75 8.61
N ILE A 74 -8.77 -7.82 8.04
CA ILE A 74 -7.45 -7.85 7.40
C ILE A 74 -7.66 -8.19 5.93
N LEU A 75 -7.45 -7.21 5.07
CA LEU A 75 -7.48 -7.38 3.61
C LEU A 75 -6.08 -7.73 3.10
N VAL A 76 -5.98 -8.39 1.95
CA VAL A 76 -4.69 -8.74 1.32
C VAL A 76 -4.59 -8.11 -0.07
N ASN A 77 -3.52 -7.38 -0.35
CA ASN A 77 -3.23 -6.74 -1.64
C ASN A 77 -1.92 -7.25 -2.26
N LEU A 78 -1.97 -7.61 -3.55
CA LEU A 78 -0.79 -7.88 -4.35
C LEU A 78 -0.35 -6.55 -4.94
N ASP A 79 0.81 -6.06 -4.52
CA ASP A 79 1.32 -4.76 -4.90
C ASP A 79 2.22 -4.82 -6.13
N HIS A 80 2.11 -3.84 -7.00
CA HIS A 80 2.94 -3.67 -8.20
C HIS A 80 3.15 -4.97 -9.00
N ALA A 81 2.09 -5.72 -9.27
CA ALA A 81 2.17 -6.86 -10.20
C ALA A 81 2.41 -6.31 -11.63
N GLU A 82 3.49 -6.74 -12.25
CA GLU A 82 3.94 -6.21 -13.55
C GLU A 82 3.49 -7.09 -14.73
N SER A 83 2.84 -8.23 -14.45
CA SER A 83 2.34 -9.14 -15.48
C SER A 83 0.98 -9.75 -15.16
N LEU A 84 0.29 -10.20 -16.21
CA LEU A 84 -0.98 -10.90 -16.09
C LEU A 84 -0.82 -12.20 -15.28
N GLU A 85 0.30 -12.89 -15.42
CA GLU A 85 0.59 -14.14 -14.71
C GLU A 85 0.69 -13.91 -13.20
N GLN A 86 1.40 -12.85 -12.77
CA GLN A 86 1.47 -12.45 -11.36
C GLN A 86 0.09 -12.06 -10.83
N CYS A 87 -0.69 -11.31 -11.60
CA CYS A 87 -2.07 -10.99 -11.22
C CYS A 87 -2.92 -12.26 -11.06
N ILE A 88 -2.80 -13.22 -11.97
CA ILE A 88 -3.51 -14.51 -11.90
C ILE A 88 -3.08 -15.31 -10.66
N GLU A 89 -1.81 -15.28 -10.29
CA GLU A 89 -1.29 -15.92 -9.08
C GLU A 89 -1.98 -15.36 -7.82
N GLY A 90 -1.98 -14.03 -7.65
CA GLY A 90 -2.67 -13.38 -6.52
C GLY A 90 -4.19 -13.66 -6.49
N ILE A 91 -4.84 -13.60 -7.65
CA ILE A 91 -6.28 -13.92 -7.78
C ILE A 91 -6.55 -15.36 -7.33
N LYS A 92 -5.72 -16.32 -7.76
CA LYS A 92 -5.90 -17.73 -7.41
C LYS A 92 -5.63 -18.01 -5.93
N ALA A 93 -4.65 -17.32 -5.34
CA ALA A 93 -4.32 -17.45 -3.93
C ALA A 93 -5.42 -16.91 -3.00
N GLY A 94 -6.32 -16.06 -3.51
CA GLY A 94 -7.44 -15.53 -2.72
C GLY A 94 -7.14 -14.16 -2.08
N TYR A 95 -6.29 -13.37 -2.73
CA TYR A 95 -6.11 -11.95 -2.40
C TYR A 95 -7.44 -11.20 -2.50
N ASP A 96 -7.57 -10.08 -1.78
CA ASP A 96 -8.76 -9.23 -1.81
C ASP A 96 -8.63 -8.10 -2.85
N LEU A 97 -7.39 -7.65 -3.09
CA LEU A 97 -7.02 -6.60 -4.02
C LEU A 97 -5.84 -7.05 -4.91
N ILE A 98 -5.84 -6.60 -6.16
CA ILE A 98 -4.75 -6.79 -7.10
C ILE A 98 -4.36 -5.43 -7.67
N HIS A 99 -3.13 -4.99 -7.42
CA HIS A 99 -2.55 -3.85 -8.09
C HIS A 99 -1.77 -4.32 -9.32
N PHE A 100 -2.33 -4.05 -10.51
CA PHE A 100 -1.60 -4.19 -11.77
C PHE A 100 -0.87 -2.89 -12.10
N ASP A 101 0.45 -2.92 -11.97
CA ASP A 101 1.32 -1.82 -12.36
C ASP A 101 1.72 -1.99 -13.83
N GLY A 102 0.94 -1.33 -14.68
CA GLY A 102 1.19 -1.25 -16.10
C GLY A 102 1.99 -0.02 -16.54
N SER A 103 2.56 0.75 -15.60
CA SER A 103 3.18 2.06 -15.86
C SER A 103 4.38 2.01 -16.81
N LYS A 104 4.99 0.84 -16.97
CA LYS A 104 6.10 0.58 -17.90
C LYS A 104 5.63 0.35 -19.34
N PHE A 105 4.36 0.01 -19.55
CA PHE A 105 3.79 -0.22 -20.86
C PHE A 105 3.30 1.08 -21.49
N ILE A 106 3.22 1.11 -22.82
CA ILE A 106 2.42 2.14 -23.49
C ILE A 106 0.95 1.97 -23.09
N LEU A 107 0.19 3.08 -23.10
CA LEU A 107 -1.19 3.10 -22.62
C LEU A 107 -2.08 2.02 -23.26
N GLU A 108 -1.90 1.73 -24.55
CA GLU A 108 -2.68 0.71 -25.27
C GLU A 108 -2.44 -0.71 -24.71
N ASP A 109 -1.18 -1.10 -24.52
CA ASP A 109 -0.79 -2.40 -23.97
C ASP A 109 -1.19 -2.51 -22.48
N ASN A 110 -0.99 -1.44 -21.70
CA ASN A 110 -1.45 -1.35 -20.31
C ASN A 110 -2.96 -1.61 -20.24
N LEU A 111 -3.75 -0.92 -21.07
CA LEU A 111 -5.20 -1.09 -21.14
C LEU A 111 -5.61 -2.51 -21.51
N GLU A 112 -4.93 -3.17 -22.45
CA GLU A 112 -5.25 -4.54 -22.84
C GLU A 112 -5.08 -5.51 -21.68
N ILE A 113 -3.96 -5.40 -20.95
CA ILE A 113 -3.66 -6.27 -19.82
C ILE A 113 -4.59 -5.95 -18.64
N ALA A 114 -4.77 -4.68 -18.29
CA ALA A 114 -5.64 -4.24 -17.21
C ALA A 114 -7.08 -4.77 -17.39
N LYS A 115 -7.64 -4.72 -18.62
CA LYS A 115 -8.96 -5.29 -18.93
C LYS A 115 -9.03 -6.79 -18.64
N LYS A 116 -7.97 -7.54 -18.93
CA LYS A 116 -7.91 -8.99 -18.65
C LYS A 116 -7.85 -9.24 -17.15
N VAL A 117 -7.03 -8.48 -16.41
CA VAL A 117 -6.92 -8.56 -14.94
C VAL A 117 -8.27 -8.25 -14.29
N VAL A 118 -8.88 -7.11 -14.63
CA VAL A 118 -10.21 -6.68 -14.16
C VAL A 118 -11.25 -7.78 -14.39
N LYS A 119 -11.33 -8.30 -15.62
CA LYS A 119 -12.31 -9.35 -15.96
C LYS A 119 -12.14 -10.60 -15.09
N LEU A 120 -10.90 -11.02 -14.80
CA LEU A 120 -10.64 -12.20 -14.00
C LEU A 120 -10.88 -11.93 -12.50
N ALA A 121 -10.38 -10.83 -11.98
CA ALA A 121 -10.52 -10.45 -10.57
C ALA A 121 -11.99 -10.22 -10.18
N HIS A 122 -12.76 -9.52 -11.01
CA HIS A 122 -14.18 -9.23 -10.74
C HIS A 122 -15.05 -10.49 -10.73
N GLN A 123 -14.66 -11.58 -11.40
CA GLN A 123 -15.37 -12.86 -11.28
C GLN A 123 -15.29 -13.46 -9.86
N GLY A 124 -14.20 -13.17 -9.13
CA GLY A 124 -14.01 -13.54 -7.73
C GLY A 124 -14.47 -12.48 -6.74
N GLY A 125 -14.96 -11.31 -7.21
CA GLY A 125 -15.36 -10.19 -6.35
C GLY A 125 -14.19 -9.36 -5.81
N LEU A 126 -12.99 -9.51 -6.37
CA LEU A 126 -11.78 -8.77 -6.00
C LEU A 126 -11.85 -7.33 -6.53
N VAL A 127 -11.05 -6.46 -5.92
CA VAL A 127 -10.83 -5.07 -6.34
C VAL A 127 -9.55 -5.00 -7.16
N VAL A 128 -9.56 -4.25 -8.26
CA VAL A 128 -8.35 -4.02 -9.06
C VAL A 128 -7.90 -2.58 -8.98
N GLU A 129 -6.63 -2.40 -8.65
CA GLU A 129 -5.92 -1.15 -8.71
C GLU A 129 -5.08 -1.09 -10.00
N GLY A 130 -5.06 0.07 -10.66
CA GLY A 130 -4.26 0.29 -11.86
C GLY A 130 -3.45 1.57 -11.82
N GLU A 131 -2.29 1.54 -12.47
CA GLU A 131 -1.32 2.62 -12.57
C GLU A 131 -0.93 2.85 -14.05
N ILE A 132 -0.80 4.12 -14.46
CA ILE A 132 -0.34 4.49 -15.82
C ILE A 132 0.97 5.27 -15.84
N ASP A 133 1.30 5.97 -14.75
CA ASP A 133 2.49 6.81 -14.64
C ASP A 133 3.44 6.19 -13.64
N HIS A 134 4.70 6.03 -14.02
CA HIS A 134 5.69 5.40 -13.15
C HIS A 134 6.00 6.31 -11.95
N ILE A 135 5.66 5.84 -10.75
CA ILE A 135 6.01 6.48 -9.49
C ILE A 135 7.46 6.14 -9.17
N THR A 136 8.31 7.17 -9.08
CA THR A 136 9.76 7.00 -9.03
C THR A 136 10.28 6.63 -7.64
N GLY A 137 11.51 6.10 -7.59
CA GLY A 137 12.15 5.63 -6.36
C GLY A 137 11.95 4.13 -6.11
N SER A 138 12.49 3.63 -5.00
CA SER A 138 12.28 2.28 -4.50
C SER A 138 12.10 2.32 -2.98
N SER A 139 11.68 1.20 -2.39
CA SER A 139 11.45 1.11 -0.94
C SER A 139 12.76 1.05 -0.14
N GLU A 140 13.50 2.16 -0.14
CA GLU A 140 14.82 2.35 0.47
C GLU A 140 14.94 3.74 1.15
N VAL A 141 15.96 3.89 2.00
CA VAL A 141 16.30 5.18 2.64
C VAL A 141 17.37 5.88 1.81
N TYR A 142 17.07 7.09 1.34
CA TYR A 142 17.95 7.90 0.50
C TYR A 142 18.59 9.06 1.27
N THR A 143 19.82 9.38 0.89
CA THR A 143 20.48 10.62 1.33
C THR A 143 20.10 11.78 0.41
N GLY A 144 19.75 12.92 1.01
CA GLY A 144 19.36 14.11 0.25
C GLY A 144 17.86 14.20 -0.02
N SER A 145 17.50 14.95 -1.06
CA SER A 145 16.17 15.53 -1.28
C SER A 145 15.33 14.76 -2.29
N ALA A 146 14.03 14.58 -2.03
CA ALA A 146 13.09 13.87 -2.91
C ALA A 146 12.87 14.56 -4.27
N GLN A 147 13.18 15.85 -4.41
CA GLN A 147 12.93 16.63 -5.62
C GLN A 147 13.61 16.04 -6.86
N GLY A 148 14.77 15.40 -6.68
CA GLY A 148 15.47 14.73 -7.78
C GLY A 148 14.65 13.58 -8.38
N GLU A 149 13.98 12.78 -7.54
CA GLU A 149 13.12 11.68 -7.99
C GLU A 149 11.78 12.20 -8.52
N ILE A 150 11.19 13.20 -7.85
CA ILE A 150 9.93 13.82 -8.31
C ILE A 150 10.09 14.40 -9.73
N ALA A 151 11.23 15.05 -10.01
CA ALA A 151 11.50 15.67 -11.30
C ALA A 151 11.71 14.67 -12.46
N LYS A 152 11.92 13.37 -12.16
CA LYS A 152 12.02 12.31 -13.18
C LYS A 152 10.64 11.83 -13.65
N GLY A 153 9.62 11.97 -12.81
CA GLY A 153 8.24 11.59 -13.12
C GLY A 153 7.51 12.67 -13.92
N LYS A 154 6.37 12.30 -14.48
CA LYS A 154 5.41 13.24 -15.10
C LYS A 154 4.09 13.12 -14.39
N PHE A 155 3.58 14.24 -13.87
CA PHE A 155 2.29 14.25 -13.19
C PHE A 155 1.20 13.66 -14.06
N THR A 156 0.33 12.88 -13.43
CA THR A 156 -0.76 12.21 -14.13
C THR A 156 -1.68 13.21 -14.82
N ASP A 157 -1.91 12.97 -16.10
CA ASP A 157 -2.85 13.73 -16.92
C ASP A 157 -4.29 13.25 -16.65
N PRO A 158 -5.19 14.14 -16.18
CA PRO A 158 -6.59 13.76 -15.91
C PRO A 158 -7.33 13.18 -17.12
N ASN A 159 -6.97 13.57 -18.34
CA ASN A 159 -7.62 13.02 -19.54
C ASN A 159 -7.18 11.57 -19.80
N GLN A 160 -5.89 11.27 -19.65
CA GLN A 160 -5.37 9.91 -19.80
C GLN A 160 -5.86 9.01 -18.66
N ALA A 161 -5.89 9.51 -17.42
CA ALA A 161 -6.45 8.79 -16.29
C ALA A 161 -7.94 8.45 -16.53
N LYS A 162 -8.72 9.41 -17.07
CA LYS A 162 -10.12 9.20 -17.44
C LYS A 162 -10.28 8.15 -18.53
N GLU A 163 -9.51 8.23 -19.61
CA GLU A 163 -9.52 7.23 -20.68
C GLU A 163 -9.17 5.84 -20.13
N PHE A 164 -8.13 5.77 -19.29
CA PHE A 164 -7.66 4.53 -18.69
C PHE A 164 -8.74 3.88 -17.84
N VAL A 165 -9.24 4.60 -16.83
CA VAL A 165 -10.25 4.12 -15.88
C VAL A 165 -11.54 3.67 -16.57
N GLN A 166 -12.04 4.48 -17.51
CA GLN A 166 -13.29 4.15 -18.22
C GLN A 166 -13.14 2.92 -19.12
N SER A 167 -11.95 2.73 -19.69
CA SER A 167 -11.69 1.64 -20.61
C SER A 167 -11.32 0.34 -19.89
N SER A 168 -10.55 0.41 -18.80
CA SER A 168 -10.06 -0.76 -18.08
C SER A 168 -11.10 -1.34 -17.12
N GLY A 169 -11.89 -0.47 -16.47
CA GLY A 169 -12.82 -0.87 -15.42
C GLY A 169 -12.15 -1.15 -14.07
N VAL A 170 -10.94 -0.62 -13.84
CA VAL A 170 -10.29 -0.65 -12.51
C VAL A 170 -11.13 0.09 -11.48
N ASP A 171 -10.92 -0.27 -10.21
CA ASP A 171 -11.68 0.22 -9.06
C ASP A 171 -10.92 1.27 -8.26
N ILE A 172 -9.59 1.09 -8.18
CA ILE A 172 -8.66 2.04 -7.58
C ILE A 172 -7.72 2.52 -8.69
N PHE A 173 -7.34 3.78 -8.63
CA PHE A 173 -6.36 4.37 -9.52
C PHE A 173 -5.21 4.98 -8.72
N ALA A 174 -3.99 4.50 -8.98
CA ALA A 174 -2.76 5.06 -8.48
C ALA A 174 -2.32 6.21 -9.39
N ALA A 175 -2.26 7.41 -8.84
CA ALA A 175 -1.88 8.62 -9.57
C ALA A 175 -0.52 9.12 -9.08
N PHE A 176 0.29 9.65 -10.00
CA PHE A 176 1.50 10.38 -9.67
C PHE A 176 1.22 11.88 -9.58
N PHE A 177 1.29 12.42 -8.36
CA PHE A 177 1.09 13.84 -8.08
C PHE A 177 2.18 14.37 -7.15
N GLY A 178 3.40 13.82 -7.26
CA GLY A 178 4.58 14.25 -6.49
C GLY A 178 4.97 13.33 -5.35
N ASN A 179 4.24 12.23 -5.16
CA ASN A 179 4.60 11.12 -4.30
C ASN A 179 5.70 10.25 -4.93
N VAL A 180 6.60 9.70 -4.12
CA VAL A 180 7.74 8.88 -4.55
C VAL A 180 7.97 7.73 -3.57
N HIS A 181 8.55 6.63 -4.01
CA HIS A 181 8.93 5.54 -3.13
C HIS A 181 10.24 5.84 -2.40
N GLY A 182 10.29 5.51 -1.11
CA GLY A 182 11.47 5.69 -0.27
C GLY A 182 11.27 6.68 0.87
N VAL A 183 12.31 6.87 1.67
CA VAL A 183 12.39 7.94 2.69
C VAL A 183 13.59 8.80 2.36
N PHE A 184 13.40 10.11 2.24
CA PHE A 184 14.46 11.05 1.86
C PHE A 184 14.88 11.87 3.08
N THR A 185 16.10 11.66 3.57
CA THR A 185 16.60 12.32 4.79
C THR A 185 16.74 13.84 4.69
N GLY A 186 16.86 14.38 3.48
CA GLY A 186 16.82 15.83 3.21
C GLY A 186 15.40 16.38 3.05
N GLY A 187 14.39 15.53 3.15
CA GLY A 187 12.98 15.82 2.91
C GLY A 187 12.70 16.18 1.45
N GLY A 188 11.68 17.02 1.26
CA GLY A 188 11.34 17.57 -0.06
C GLY A 188 10.17 16.90 -0.76
N GLU A 189 9.54 15.93 -0.09
CA GLU A 189 8.25 15.38 -0.43
C GLU A 189 7.22 16.52 -0.47
N ASN A 190 6.60 16.72 -1.64
CA ASN A 190 5.65 17.79 -1.84
C ASN A 190 4.54 17.35 -2.79
N LEU A 191 3.43 16.92 -2.21
CA LEU A 191 2.25 16.51 -2.92
C LEU A 191 1.59 17.71 -3.61
N ARG A 192 1.36 17.56 -4.91
CA ARG A 192 0.56 18.48 -5.72
C ARG A 192 -0.92 18.18 -5.54
N LEU A 193 -1.45 18.58 -4.39
CA LEU A 193 -2.86 18.39 -4.02
C LEU A 193 -3.84 19.03 -5.01
N ASP A 194 -3.42 20.05 -5.75
CA ASP A 194 -4.20 20.66 -6.84
C ASP A 194 -4.38 19.73 -8.05
N ILE A 195 -3.44 18.81 -8.28
CA ILE A 195 -3.54 17.78 -9.32
C ILE A 195 -4.47 16.67 -8.85
N LEU A 196 -4.31 16.20 -7.61
CA LEU A 196 -5.21 15.21 -7.02
C LEU A 196 -6.67 15.69 -7.04
N GLU A 197 -6.93 16.95 -6.71
CA GLU A 197 -8.27 17.53 -6.75
C GLU A 197 -8.88 17.50 -8.16
N LYS A 198 -8.12 17.90 -9.19
CA LYS A 198 -8.58 17.83 -10.59
C LYS A 198 -8.84 16.40 -11.05
N LEU A 199 -8.03 15.44 -10.59
CA LEU A 199 -8.23 14.01 -10.86
C LEU A 199 -9.52 13.52 -10.21
N ALA A 200 -9.74 13.84 -8.93
CA ALA A 200 -10.94 13.46 -8.19
C ALA A 200 -12.22 14.06 -8.80
N GLU A 201 -12.18 15.31 -9.27
CA GLU A 201 -13.28 15.94 -10.01
C GLU A 201 -13.55 15.24 -11.35
N SER A 202 -12.51 14.79 -12.04
CA SER A 202 -12.61 14.13 -13.34
C SER A 202 -13.06 12.67 -13.25
N LEU A 203 -12.84 12.03 -12.11
CA LEU A 203 -13.06 10.61 -11.85
C LEU A 203 -13.87 10.38 -10.56
N PRO A 204 -15.10 10.92 -10.44
CA PRO A 204 -15.83 10.96 -9.17
C PRO A 204 -16.20 9.59 -8.59
N SER A 205 -16.20 8.54 -9.42
CA SER A 205 -16.56 7.18 -9.01
C SER A 205 -15.35 6.34 -8.59
N ILE A 206 -14.13 6.73 -8.95
CA ILE A 206 -12.92 5.91 -8.71
C ILE A 206 -12.38 6.11 -7.29
N TYR A 207 -11.85 5.04 -6.69
CA TYR A 207 -11.07 5.16 -5.46
C TYR A 207 -9.64 5.59 -5.83
N PHE A 208 -8.98 6.36 -4.97
CA PHE A 208 -7.57 6.72 -5.16
C PHE A 208 -6.71 6.12 -4.06
N SER A 209 -5.53 5.67 -4.45
CA SER A 209 -4.45 5.26 -3.55
C SER A 209 -3.33 6.31 -3.55
N LEU A 210 -2.59 6.39 -2.44
CA LEU A 210 -1.35 7.13 -2.32
C LEU A 210 -0.20 6.13 -2.16
N HIS A 211 0.58 5.97 -3.23
CA HIS A 211 1.81 5.19 -3.23
C HIS A 211 2.95 6.00 -2.64
N GLY A 212 3.93 5.32 -2.05
CA GLY A 212 5.08 5.99 -1.44
C GLY A 212 4.69 6.85 -0.23
N GLY A 213 3.79 6.36 0.63
CA GLY A 213 3.36 7.07 1.83
C GLY A 213 4.44 7.28 2.89
N SER A 214 5.58 6.58 2.78
CA SER A 214 6.71 6.75 3.69
C SER A 214 7.43 8.08 3.46
N GLY A 215 7.82 8.75 4.55
CA GLY A 215 8.54 10.02 4.50
C GLY A 215 7.68 11.24 4.13
N ILE A 216 6.49 11.06 3.55
CA ILE A 216 5.56 12.16 3.28
C ILE A 216 5.09 12.77 4.60
N PRO A 217 5.14 14.12 4.77
CA PRO A 217 4.62 14.79 5.94
C PRO A 217 3.14 14.47 6.23
N ASP A 218 2.82 14.19 7.49
CA ASP A 218 1.49 13.75 7.92
C ASP A 218 0.36 14.70 7.50
N ASP A 219 0.61 16.01 7.56
CA ASP A 219 -0.36 17.03 7.17
C ASP A 219 -0.70 16.94 5.68
N GLN A 220 0.29 16.66 4.82
CA GLN A 220 0.05 16.44 3.39
C GLN A 220 -0.75 15.15 3.13
N VAL A 221 -0.44 14.07 3.85
CA VAL A 221 -1.21 12.82 3.76
C VAL A 221 -2.67 13.05 4.16
N GLN A 222 -2.90 13.73 5.29
CA GLN A 222 -4.25 14.06 5.76
C GLN A 222 -5.03 14.92 4.76
N GLU A 223 -4.39 15.92 4.15
CA GLU A 223 -5.02 16.74 3.11
C GLU A 223 -5.33 15.91 1.85
N ALA A 224 -4.47 14.97 1.46
CA ALA A 224 -4.74 14.05 0.35
C ALA A 224 -5.95 13.14 0.64
N ILE A 225 -6.07 12.63 1.87
CA ILE A 225 -7.23 11.82 2.31
C ILE A 225 -8.53 12.62 2.24
N LYS A 226 -8.53 13.88 2.70
CA LYS A 226 -9.70 14.77 2.58
C LYS A 226 -10.15 14.92 1.12
N LYS A 227 -9.18 14.93 0.19
CA LYS A 227 -9.38 15.06 -1.27
C LYS A 227 -9.72 13.74 -1.98
N GLY A 228 -9.72 12.60 -1.30
CA GLY A 228 -10.28 11.35 -1.82
C GLY A 228 -9.36 10.13 -1.81
N ILE A 229 -8.15 10.24 -1.25
CA ILE A 229 -7.31 9.05 -0.99
C ILE A 229 -8.01 8.15 0.04
N VAL A 230 -8.11 6.85 -0.27
CA VAL A 230 -8.71 5.83 0.61
C VAL A 230 -7.78 4.66 0.94
N LYS A 231 -6.62 4.57 0.28
CA LYS A 231 -5.56 3.59 0.51
C LYS A 231 -4.22 4.31 0.54
N VAL A 232 -3.35 4.02 1.51
CA VAL A 232 -2.00 4.60 1.57
C VAL A 232 -0.98 3.49 1.76
N ASN A 233 -0.01 3.38 0.86
CA ASN A 233 1.01 2.32 0.91
C ASN A 233 2.21 2.77 1.73
N VAL A 234 2.68 1.91 2.64
CA VAL A 234 3.82 2.17 3.53
C VAL A 234 4.72 0.93 3.57
N ASN A 235 5.99 1.10 3.19
CA ASN A 235 6.97 0.01 3.16
C ASN A 235 8.31 0.41 3.77
N THR A 236 8.90 1.51 3.30
CA THR A 236 10.26 1.89 3.67
C THR A 236 10.44 2.07 5.18
N GLU A 237 9.49 2.73 5.85
CA GLU A 237 9.54 2.89 7.31
C GLU A 237 9.41 1.55 8.05
N ILE A 238 8.65 0.59 7.52
CA ILE A 238 8.52 -0.77 8.07
C ILE A 238 9.85 -1.51 7.98
N ARG A 239 10.49 -1.47 6.80
CA ARG A 239 11.81 -2.10 6.57
C ARG A 239 12.89 -1.45 7.43
N GLN A 240 12.86 -0.13 7.56
CA GLN A 240 13.79 0.62 8.39
C GLN A 240 13.64 0.22 9.86
N ALA A 241 12.41 0.28 10.40
CA ALA A 241 12.11 -0.09 11.79
C ALA A 241 12.50 -1.54 12.08
N PHE A 242 12.20 -2.48 11.17
CA PHE A 242 12.62 -3.88 11.34
C PHE A 242 14.15 -4.01 11.45
N LYS A 243 14.88 -3.38 10.52
CA LYS A 243 16.34 -3.48 10.45
C LYS A 243 17.00 -2.86 11.68
N GLU A 244 16.56 -1.67 12.07
CA GLU A 244 17.12 -0.93 13.21
C GLU A 244 16.80 -1.64 14.53
N GLY A 245 15.55 -2.04 14.75
CA GLY A 245 15.15 -2.78 15.96
C GLY A 245 15.83 -4.14 16.08
N LEU A 246 16.01 -4.87 14.97
CA LEU A 246 16.76 -6.12 14.98
C LEU A 246 18.24 -5.90 15.32
N GLN A 247 18.86 -4.85 14.77
CA GLN A 247 20.26 -4.53 15.07
C GLN A 247 20.45 -4.19 16.55
N GLU A 248 19.56 -3.37 17.11
CA GLU A 248 19.58 -3.02 18.53
C GLU A 248 19.42 -4.26 19.43
N ALA A 249 18.45 -5.13 19.13
CA ALA A 249 18.24 -6.35 19.90
C ALA A 249 19.45 -7.29 19.89
N LEU A 250 20.15 -7.39 18.75
CA LEU A 250 21.37 -8.19 18.60
C LEU A 250 22.54 -7.59 19.39
N ASP A 251 22.68 -6.26 19.40
CA ASP A 251 23.73 -5.55 20.12
C ASP A 251 23.52 -5.63 21.64
N GLU A 252 22.28 -5.57 22.12
CA GLU A 252 21.93 -5.69 23.53
C GLU A 252 22.01 -7.14 24.05
N ASN A 253 21.75 -8.12 23.18
CA ASN A 253 21.69 -9.55 23.54
C ASN A 253 22.71 -10.42 22.76
N PRO A 254 24.02 -10.16 22.84
CA PRO A 254 25.03 -10.77 21.96
C PRO A 254 25.22 -12.29 22.14
N ASN A 255 24.67 -12.87 23.21
CA ASN A 255 24.74 -14.30 23.50
C ASN A 255 23.38 -15.02 23.37
N GLU A 256 22.32 -14.30 23.00
CA GLU A 256 21.02 -14.90 22.72
C GLU A 256 20.98 -15.34 21.26
N TYR A 257 20.48 -16.55 21.03
CA TYR A 257 20.37 -17.15 19.70
C TYR A 257 18.93 -17.58 19.39
N ALA A 258 18.05 -17.61 20.39
CA ALA A 258 16.65 -17.92 20.22
C ALA A 258 15.94 -16.73 19.57
N MET A 259 15.59 -16.87 18.29
CA MET A 259 14.96 -15.82 17.47
C MET A 259 13.76 -15.15 18.15
N TYR A 260 12.88 -15.92 18.81
CA TYR A 260 11.68 -15.39 19.47
C TYR A 260 11.96 -14.46 20.66
N LYS A 261 13.21 -14.38 21.13
CA LYS A 261 13.65 -13.45 22.17
C LYS A 261 14.43 -12.24 21.64
N ILE A 262 14.78 -12.25 20.34
CA ILE A 262 15.55 -11.18 19.68
C ILE A 262 14.63 -10.33 18.79
N LEU A 263 13.59 -10.96 18.23
CA LEU A 263 12.65 -10.31 17.33
C LEU A 263 11.59 -9.41 17.99
N PRO A 264 11.23 -9.52 19.30
CA PRO A 264 10.22 -8.66 19.91
C PRO A 264 10.47 -7.17 19.72
N GLU A 265 11.72 -6.71 19.86
CA GLU A 265 12.09 -5.30 19.71
C GLU A 265 11.80 -4.79 18.28
N ALA A 266 12.16 -5.58 17.27
CA ALA A 266 11.84 -5.25 15.87
C ALA A 266 10.32 -5.22 15.60
N ILE A 267 9.55 -6.10 16.24
CA ILE A 267 8.08 -6.11 16.15
C ILE A 267 7.50 -4.83 16.79
N GLU A 268 7.99 -4.46 17.97
CA GLU A 268 7.52 -3.28 18.70
C GLU A 268 7.80 -1.97 17.93
N GLU A 269 8.97 -1.84 17.32
CA GLU A 269 9.30 -0.65 16.52
C GLU A 269 8.40 -0.52 15.28
N ILE A 270 8.14 -1.63 14.58
CA ILE A 270 7.19 -1.62 13.47
C ILE A 270 5.79 -1.28 13.96
N GLN A 271 5.34 -1.88 15.08
CA GLN A 271 4.01 -1.64 15.62
C GLN A 271 3.80 -0.14 15.89
N LYS A 272 4.78 0.55 16.50
CA LYS A 272 4.71 2.00 16.75
C LYS A 272 4.52 2.80 15.47
N ILE A 273 5.26 2.46 14.41
CA ILE A 273 5.11 3.11 13.09
C ILE A 273 3.71 2.87 12.52
N VAL A 274 3.22 1.63 12.55
CA VAL A 274 1.89 1.29 12.00
C VAL A 274 0.77 1.97 12.79
N GLU A 275 0.85 1.99 14.12
CA GLU A 275 -0.11 2.69 14.98
C GLU A 275 -0.14 4.20 14.67
N HIS A 276 1.03 4.83 14.55
CA HIS A 276 1.12 6.22 14.16
C HIS A 276 0.50 6.48 12.78
N LYS A 277 0.81 5.65 11.78
CA LYS A 277 0.22 5.79 10.43
C LYS A 277 -1.30 5.59 10.45
N ILE A 278 -1.82 4.65 11.22
CA ILE A 278 -3.27 4.45 11.42
C ILE A 278 -3.94 5.72 11.98
N GLU A 279 -3.29 6.40 12.93
CA GLU A 279 -3.78 7.69 13.45
C GLU A 279 -3.75 8.79 12.38
N VAL A 280 -2.63 8.93 11.66
CA VAL A 280 -2.47 9.90 10.56
C VAL A 280 -3.53 9.68 9.48
N PHE A 281 -3.81 8.42 9.12
CA PHE A 281 -4.78 8.06 8.09
C PHE A 281 -6.24 8.20 8.56
N GLY A 282 -6.46 8.44 9.86
CA GLY A 282 -7.78 8.59 10.47
C GLY A 282 -8.57 7.29 10.57
N SER A 283 -7.90 6.14 10.48
CA SER A 283 -8.54 4.82 10.50
C SER A 283 -8.66 4.19 11.89
N ALA A 284 -8.03 4.80 12.90
CA ALA A 284 -8.20 4.42 14.31
C ALA A 284 -9.68 4.47 14.73
N GLY A 285 -10.16 3.39 15.37
CA GLY A 285 -11.54 3.26 15.84
C GLY A 285 -12.59 3.14 14.74
N LYS A 286 -12.22 2.79 13.49
CA LYS A 286 -13.12 2.72 12.34
C LYS A 286 -13.71 1.34 12.04
N LEU A 287 -13.57 0.36 12.96
CA LEU A 287 -14.26 -0.94 12.84
C LEU A 287 -15.79 -0.81 12.79
#